data_AF-A0A938AN26-F1
#
_entry.id   AF-A0A938AN26-F1
#
_cell.length_a   1.000
_cell.length_b   1.000
_cell.length_c   1.000
_cell.angle_alpha   90.00
_cell.angle_beta   90.00
_cell.angle_gamma   90.00
#
_symmetry.space_group_name_H-M   'P 1'
#
loop_
_entity.id
_entity.type
_entity.pdbx_description
1 polymer ?
#
loop_
_entity_poly.entity_id
_entity_poly.type
_entity_poly.pdbx_seq_one_letter_code
_entity_poly.pdbx_strand_id
1 'polypeptide(L)'
;MLDPVSPAPVERRLQALDVLRALAVILLILHHGGMYNFSLLDFDLKQVRGFVGLYLLGSFVFLSGCLSIRSVEGLGLRRFLTKRLVRIYVPYVITLVLFLWLIEPDLSGPDLILHLLGAQVLLAPKFTTPILTLWFIGLILLCYVILAILTRTLKRPSSIL
;
A
#
# COMPACT_ATOMS: atom_id res chain seq x y z
N MET A 1 -42.84 15.89 -16.98
CA MET A 1 -41.43 16.28 -16.92
C MET A 1 -40.77 15.31 -15.96
N LEU A 2 -40.13 14.26 -16.49
CA LEU A 2 -39.48 13.23 -15.68
C LEU A 2 -38.09 13.76 -15.33
N ASP A 3 -37.84 14.04 -14.05
CA ASP A 3 -36.49 14.34 -13.59
C ASP A 3 -35.57 13.15 -13.91
N PRO A 4 -34.38 13.37 -14.50
CA PRO A 4 -33.43 12.29 -14.68
C PRO A 4 -33.01 11.79 -13.30
N VAL A 5 -33.27 10.51 -13.01
CA VAL A 5 -32.75 9.81 -11.83
C VAL A 5 -31.26 10.10 -11.72
N SER A 6 -30.89 10.89 -10.71
CA SER A 6 -29.51 11.31 -10.45
C SER A 6 -28.61 10.08 -10.43
N PRO A 7 -27.52 10.03 -11.22
CA PRO A 7 -26.65 8.87 -11.25
C PRO A 7 -26.14 8.58 -9.83
N ALA A 8 -26.43 7.36 -9.43
CA ALA A 8 -26.59 6.90 -8.07
C ALA A 8 -25.31 7.06 -7.20
N PRO A 9 -25.44 7.12 -5.86
CA PRO A 9 -24.35 7.32 -4.89
C PRO A 9 -23.06 6.49 -5.06
N VAL A 10 -23.10 5.40 -5.83
CA VAL A 10 -21.94 4.58 -6.21
C VAL A 10 -20.94 5.34 -7.09
N GLU A 11 -21.41 6.15 -8.05
CA GLU A 11 -20.55 6.89 -8.98
C GLU A 11 -19.80 8.02 -8.24
N ARG A 12 -20.52 8.77 -7.39
CA ARG A 12 -19.91 9.76 -6.49
C ARG A 12 -18.88 9.16 -5.54
N ARG A 13 -19.13 7.94 -5.02
CA ARG A 13 -18.15 7.22 -4.18
C ARG A 13 -16.89 6.84 -4.97
N LEU A 14 -17.03 6.39 -6.21
CA LEU A 14 -15.89 6.06 -7.07
C LEU A 14 -15.04 7.30 -7.37
N GLN A 15 -15.70 8.41 -7.73
CA GLN A 15 -15.03 9.70 -7.96
C GLN A 15 -14.27 10.16 -6.71
N ALA A 16 -14.85 10.05 -5.52
CA ALA A 16 -14.17 10.41 -4.27
C ALA A 16 -12.91 9.56 -4.02
N LEU A 17 -12.95 8.26 -4.31
CA LEU A 17 -11.77 7.38 -4.19
C LEU A 17 -10.69 7.73 -5.22
N ASP A 18 -11.07 8.14 -6.43
CA ASP A 18 -10.12 8.55 -7.45
C ASP A 18 -9.48 9.91 -7.14
N VAL A 19 -10.25 10.87 -6.61
CA VAL A 19 -9.72 12.14 -6.09
C VAL A 19 -8.75 11.89 -4.93
N LEU A 20 -9.12 11.05 -3.97
CA LEU A 20 -8.25 10.68 -2.86
C LEU A 20 -6.96 10.03 -3.37
N ARG A 21 -7.05 9.15 -4.37
CA ARG A 21 -5.88 8.53 -5.00
C ARG A 21 -4.98 9.55 -5.69
N ALA A 22 -5.56 10.46 -6.46
CA ALA A 22 -4.81 11.51 -7.15
C ALA A 22 -4.08 12.41 -6.14
N LEU A 23 -4.76 12.84 -5.08
CA LEU A 23 -4.18 13.62 -4.00
C LEU A 23 -3.03 12.85 -3.31
N ALA A 24 -3.23 11.56 -2.99
CA ALA A 24 -2.20 10.73 -2.38
C ALA A 24 -0.97 10.58 -3.29
N VAL A 25 -1.15 10.42 -4.61
CA VAL A 25 -0.01 10.34 -5.55
C VAL A 25 0.75 11.67 -5.60
N ILE A 26 0.06 12.81 -5.67
CA ILE A 26 0.70 14.13 -5.65
C ILE A 26 1.50 14.30 -4.35
N LEU A 27 0.87 14.05 -3.20
CA LEU A 27 1.52 14.16 -1.91
C LEU A 27 2.72 13.20 -1.77
N LEU A 28 2.66 12.02 -2.38
CA LEU A 28 3.77 11.05 -2.39
C LEU A 28 4.96 11.61 -3.16
N ILE A 29 4.72 12.20 -4.33
CA ILE A 29 5.77 12.84 -5.14
C ILE A 29 6.40 14.00 -4.35
N LEU A 30 5.60 14.85 -3.70
CA LEU A 30 6.12 15.93 -2.87
C LEU A 30 6.93 15.40 -1.68
N HIS A 31 6.46 14.31 -1.05
CA HIS A 31 7.09 13.71 0.11
C HIS A 31 8.47 13.12 -0.22
N HIS A 32 8.57 12.32 -1.28
CA HIS A 32 9.83 11.71 -1.70
C HIS A 32 10.71 12.64 -2.55
N GLY A 33 10.13 13.64 -3.21
CA GLY A 33 10.85 14.69 -3.94
C GLY A 33 11.56 15.69 -3.04
N GLY A 34 11.44 15.57 -1.71
CA GLY A 34 12.18 16.39 -0.75
C GLY A 34 11.58 17.78 -0.51
N MET A 35 10.38 18.07 -1.00
CA MET A 35 9.74 19.39 -0.87
C MET A 35 9.54 19.82 0.60
N TYR A 36 9.37 18.87 1.51
CA TYR A 36 9.22 19.16 2.94
C TYR A 36 10.54 19.43 3.67
N ASN A 37 11.68 19.44 2.97
CA ASN A 37 12.97 19.80 3.58
C ASN A 37 13.26 21.31 3.50
N PHE A 38 12.40 22.08 2.82
CA PHE A 38 12.54 23.53 2.65
C PHE A 38 11.71 24.31 3.67
N SER A 39 12.05 25.58 3.85
CA SER A 39 11.25 26.54 4.61
C SER A 39 10.53 27.48 3.62
N LEU A 40 9.25 27.76 3.87
CA LEU A 40 8.44 28.69 3.08
C LEU A 40 7.88 29.74 4.02
N LEU A 41 8.09 31.03 3.74
CA LEU A 41 7.51 32.14 4.50
C LEU A 41 7.73 31.98 6.03
N ASP A 42 8.99 31.74 6.43
CA ASP A 42 9.41 31.48 7.82
C ASP A 42 8.81 30.24 8.51
N PHE A 43 8.09 29.39 7.75
CA PHE A 43 7.56 28.12 8.24
C PHE A 43 8.44 26.94 7.80
N ASP A 44 8.91 26.14 8.75
CA ASP A 44 9.68 24.91 8.48
C ASP A 44 8.76 23.73 8.13
N LEU A 45 8.74 23.34 6.85
CA LEU A 45 7.92 22.25 6.36
C LEU A 45 8.34 20.87 6.91
N LYS A 46 9.51 20.75 7.54
CA LYS A 46 9.93 19.48 8.17
C LYS A 46 8.96 19.02 9.24
N GLN A 47 8.30 19.96 9.92
CA GLN A 47 7.31 19.68 10.96
C GLN A 47 6.09 18.94 10.41
N VAL A 48 5.66 19.25 9.18
CA VAL A 48 4.49 18.61 8.55
C VAL A 48 4.85 17.31 7.82
N ARG A 49 6.13 17.06 7.55
CA ARG A 49 6.61 15.88 6.80
C ARG A 49 6.10 14.56 7.38
N GLY A 50 6.16 14.41 8.70
CA GLY A 50 5.71 13.20 9.40
C GLY A 50 4.20 12.98 9.27
N PHE A 51 3.41 14.03 9.45
CA PHE A 51 1.95 13.99 9.30
C PHE A 51 1.54 13.61 7.88
N VAL A 52 2.18 14.20 6.87
CA VAL A 52 1.95 13.86 5.46
C VAL A 52 2.32 12.39 5.19
N GLY A 53 3.44 11.91 5.72
CA GLY A 53 3.84 10.50 5.61
C GLY A 53 2.79 9.54 6.16
N LEU A 54 2.25 9.82 7.35
CA LEU A 54 1.18 9.01 7.95
C LEU A 54 -0.13 9.08 7.15
N TYR A 55 -0.50 10.28 6.70
CA TYR A 55 -1.68 10.47 5.85
C TYR A 55 -1.58 9.69 4.55
N LEU A 56 -0.42 9.71 3.89
CA LEU A 56 -0.13 8.94 2.69
C LEU A 56 -0.28 7.44 2.94
N LEU A 57 0.38 6.94 3.99
CA LEU A 57 0.35 5.54 4.36
C LEU A 57 -1.09 5.07 4.61
N GLY A 58 -1.84 5.82 5.42
CA GLY A 58 -3.25 5.54 5.71
C GLY A 58 -4.11 5.56 4.45
N SER A 59 -3.92 6.56 3.58
CA SER A 59 -4.69 6.69 2.33
C SER A 59 -4.45 5.52 1.38
N PHE A 60 -3.19 5.10 1.19
CA PHE A 60 -2.88 3.97 0.32
C PHE A 60 -3.39 2.64 0.88
N VAL A 61 -3.26 2.42 2.19
CA VAL A 61 -3.79 1.20 2.85
C VAL A 61 -5.32 1.17 2.74
N PHE A 62 -5.99 2.29 3.02
CA PHE A 62 -7.45 2.41 2.92
C PHE A 62 -7.95 2.17 1.49
N LEU A 63 -7.38 2.89 0.51
CA LEU A 63 -7.72 2.71 -0.91
C LEU A 63 -7.49 1.26 -1.36
N SER A 64 -6.34 0.68 -0.99
CA SER A 64 -6.01 -0.71 -1.30
C SER A 64 -7.08 -1.66 -0.77
N GLY A 65 -7.52 -1.50 0.48
CA GLY A 65 -8.58 -2.32 1.07
C GLY A 65 -9.92 -2.19 0.33
N CYS A 66 -10.42 -0.97 0.16
CA CYS A 66 -11.72 -0.70 -0.50
C CYS A 66 -11.78 -1.24 -1.94
N LEU A 67 -10.71 -1.04 -2.73
CA LEU A 67 -10.63 -1.52 -4.11
C LEU A 67 -10.42 -3.03 -4.19
N SER A 68 -9.73 -3.62 -3.21
CA SER A 68 -9.44 -5.05 -3.20
C SER A 68 -10.67 -5.91 -2.93
N ILE A 69 -11.57 -5.50 -2.03
CA ILE A 69 -12.81 -6.24 -1.73
C ILE A 69 -13.64 -6.42 -3.01
N ARG A 70 -13.89 -5.34 -3.76
CA ARG A 70 -14.63 -5.39 -5.03
C ARG A 70 -13.95 -6.27 -6.07
N SER A 71 -12.62 -6.22 -6.13
CA SER A 71 -11.83 -7.04 -7.05
C SER A 71 -11.91 -8.53 -6.71
N VAL A 72 -11.95 -8.87 -5.42
CA VAL A 72 -12.11 -10.24 -4.93
C VAL A 72 -13.49 -10.79 -5.27
N GLU A 73 -14.54 -9.96 -5.16
CA GLU A 73 -15.91 -10.34 -5.54
C GLU A 73 -16.03 -10.72 -7.03
N GLY A 74 -15.35 -9.98 -7.92
CA GLY A 74 -15.40 -10.24 -9.36
C GLY A 74 -14.50 -11.39 -9.85
N LEU A 75 -13.34 -11.62 -9.21
CA LEU A 75 -12.33 -12.59 -9.70
C LEU A 75 -12.23 -13.87 -8.87
N GLY A 76 -12.77 -13.87 -7.65
CA GLY A 76 -12.51 -14.89 -6.63
C GLY A 76 -11.15 -14.69 -5.94
N LEU A 77 -11.09 -15.05 -4.65
CA LEU A 77 -9.94 -14.78 -3.76
C LEU A 77 -8.61 -15.33 -4.30
N ARG A 78 -8.58 -16.59 -4.76
CA ARG A 78 -7.35 -17.24 -5.26
C ARG A 78 -6.80 -16.50 -6.48
N ARG A 79 -7.63 -16.26 -7.49
CA ARG A 79 -7.23 -15.61 -8.75
C ARG A 79 -6.79 -14.16 -8.50
N PHE A 80 -7.50 -13.47 -7.61
CA PHE A 80 -7.14 -12.12 -7.17
C PHE A 80 -5.74 -12.09 -6.53
N LEU A 81 -5.50 -12.96 -5.54
CA LEU A 81 -4.21 -13.02 -4.84
C LEU A 81 -3.07 -13.38 -5.79
N THR A 82 -3.22 -14.41 -6.62
CA THR A 82 -2.17 -14.82 -7.57
C THR A 82 -1.81 -13.69 -8.53
N LYS A 83 -2.80 -13.02 -9.14
CA LYS A 83 -2.54 -11.91 -10.06
C LYS A 83 -1.77 -10.76 -9.38
N ARG A 84 -2.15 -10.41 -8.15
CA ARG A 84 -1.51 -9.31 -7.42
C ARG A 84 -0.14 -9.67 -6.89
N LEU A 85 0.02 -10.87 -6.34
CA LEU A 85 1.30 -11.37 -5.84
C LEU A 85 2.33 -11.42 -6.96
N VAL A 86 2.01 -11.99 -8.12
CA VAL A 86 2.96 -12.01 -9.25
C VAL A 86 3.36 -10.59 -9.66
N ARG A 87 2.38 -9.69 -9.79
CA ARG A 87 2.63 -8.31 -10.21
C ARG A 87 3.51 -7.50 -9.25
N ILE A 88 3.47 -7.80 -7.95
CA ILE A 88 4.20 -7.03 -6.92
C ILE A 88 5.50 -7.74 -6.52
N TYR A 89 5.43 -9.05 -6.35
CA TYR A 89 6.53 -9.86 -5.85
C TYR A 89 7.63 -10.07 -6.90
N VAL A 90 7.30 -10.17 -8.19
CA VAL A 90 8.32 -10.30 -9.25
C VAL A 90 9.19 -9.04 -9.34
N PRO A 91 8.63 -7.81 -9.46
CA PRO A 91 9.43 -6.60 -9.40
C PRO A 91 10.18 -6.45 -8.06
N TYR A 92 9.59 -6.89 -6.95
CA TYR A 92 10.23 -6.86 -5.65
C TYR A 92 11.52 -7.69 -5.62
N VAL A 93 11.48 -8.95 -6.05
CA VAL A 93 12.66 -9.83 -6.06
C VAL A 93 13.73 -9.26 -6.98
N ILE A 94 13.36 -8.75 -8.15
CA ILE A 94 14.30 -8.08 -9.08
C ILE A 94 14.97 -6.89 -8.38
N THR A 95 14.19 -6.04 -7.71
CA THR A 95 14.71 -4.87 -7.00
C THR A 95 15.59 -5.28 -5.82
N LEU A 96 15.23 -6.33 -5.08
CA LEU A 96 16.04 -6.85 -3.99
C LEU A 96 17.39 -7.34 -4.51
N VAL A 97 17.41 -8.15 -5.58
CA VAL A 97 18.66 -8.60 -6.21
C VAL A 97 19.51 -7.41 -6.66
N LEU A 98 18.89 -6.39 -7.28
CA LEU A 98 19.60 -5.18 -7.68
C LEU A 98 20.18 -4.42 -6.48
N PHE A 99 19.45 -4.37 -5.35
CA PHE A 99 19.92 -3.73 -4.12
C PHE A 99 21.11 -4.47 -3.50
N LEU A 100 21.03 -5.82 -3.47
CA LEU A 100 22.14 -6.67 -3.01
C LEU A 100 23.38 -6.49 -3.88
N TRP A 101 23.19 -6.37 -5.20
CA TRP A 101 24.28 -6.20 -6.14
C TRP A 101 24.92 -4.81 -6.11
N LEU A 102 24.12 -3.75 -5.94
CA LEU A 102 24.62 -2.37 -6.01
C LEU A 102 25.19 -1.86 -4.69
N ILE A 103 24.58 -2.24 -3.57
CA ILE A 103 24.91 -1.70 -2.24
C ILE A 103 25.77 -2.68 -1.44
N GLU A 104 25.79 -3.95 -1.83
CA GLU A 104 26.52 -5.04 -1.13
C GLU A 104 26.32 -4.98 0.40
N PRO A 105 25.07 -4.93 0.89
CA PRO A 105 24.82 -4.85 2.32
C PRO A 105 25.28 -6.13 3.01
N ASP A 106 25.86 -5.99 4.20
CA ASP A 106 26.22 -7.13 5.05
C ASP A 106 24.94 -7.76 5.62
N LEU A 107 24.43 -8.78 4.92
CA LEU A 107 23.21 -9.51 5.27
C LEU A 107 23.55 -10.97 5.52
N SER A 108 23.14 -11.47 6.69
CA SER A 108 23.23 -12.89 6.99
C SER A 108 22.23 -13.70 6.14
N GLY A 109 22.46 -15.00 5.97
CA GLY A 109 21.50 -15.89 5.30
C GLY A 109 20.07 -15.81 5.86
N PRO A 110 19.88 -15.81 7.19
CA PRO A 110 18.58 -15.56 7.81
C PRO A 110 17.97 -14.20 7.46
N ASP A 111 18.75 -13.13 7.41
CA ASP A 111 18.26 -11.81 7.01
C ASP A 111 17.72 -11.82 5.58
N LEU A 112 18.43 -12.46 4.67
CA LEU A 112 18.00 -12.59 3.28
C LEU A 112 16.65 -13.31 3.18
N ILE A 113 16.41 -14.35 3.99
CA ILE A 113 15.12 -15.04 4.05
C ILE A 113 14.02 -14.10 4.55
N LEU A 114 14.29 -13.29 5.57
CA LEU A 114 13.34 -12.31 6.09
C LEU A 114 13.00 -11.23 5.06
N HIS A 115 13.98 -10.80 4.27
CA HIS A 115 13.74 -9.91 3.13
C HIS A 115 12.91 -10.61 2.06
N LEU A 116 13.25 -11.82 1.62
CA LEU A 116 12.47 -12.54 0.61
C LEU A 116 11.00 -12.72 1.04
N LEU A 117 10.75 -13.07 2.30
CA LEU A 117 9.39 -13.19 2.84
C LEU A 117 8.65 -11.84 3.00
N GLY A 118 9.34 -10.71 2.88
CA GLY A 118 8.81 -9.39 3.18
C GLY A 118 8.54 -9.17 4.68
N ALA A 119 9.14 -9.97 5.54
CA ALA A 119 8.91 -9.97 6.99
C ALA A 119 9.60 -8.80 7.72
N GLN A 120 10.45 -8.04 7.02
CA GLN A 120 11.17 -6.89 7.56
C GLN A 120 10.27 -5.85 8.26
N VAL A 121 9.01 -5.67 7.81
CA VAL A 121 8.09 -4.70 8.44
C VAL A 121 7.67 -5.11 9.85
N LEU A 122 7.73 -6.40 10.18
CA LEU A 122 7.32 -6.95 11.47
C LEU A 122 8.51 -7.19 12.41
N LEU A 123 9.66 -7.55 11.83
CA LEU A 123 10.80 -8.10 12.58
C LEU A 123 11.98 -7.13 12.68
N ALA A 124 12.03 -6.08 11.86
CA ALA A 124 13.03 -5.02 12.01
C ALA A 124 12.68 -4.07 13.17
N PRO A 125 13.69 -3.46 13.83
CA PRO A 125 15.13 -3.66 13.62
C PRO A 125 15.72 -4.82 14.43
N LYS A 126 14.92 -5.52 15.25
CA LYS A 126 15.42 -6.50 16.24
C LYS A 126 16.04 -7.74 15.60
N PHE A 127 15.48 -8.22 14.48
CA PHE A 127 15.88 -9.47 13.84
C PHE A 127 16.40 -9.31 12.41
N THR A 128 16.34 -8.10 11.85
CA THR A 128 16.84 -7.81 10.50
C THR A 128 17.03 -6.30 10.30
N THR A 129 17.94 -5.92 9.42
CA THR A 129 18.18 -4.52 9.06
C THR A 129 17.12 -4.05 8.06
N PRO A 130 16.33 -3.00 8.35
CA PRO A 130 15.28 -2.56 7.44
C PRO A 130 15.86 -1.89 6.22
N ILE A 131 15.54 -2.39 5.02
CA ILE A 131 15.82 -1.66 3.78
C ILE A 131 14.69 -0.64 3.61
N LEU A 132 15.03 0.64 3.83
CA LEU A 132 14.09 1.76 3.97
C LEU A 132 13.18 1.99 2.74
N THR A 133 13.54 1.46 1.58
CA THR A 133 12.73 1.53 0.35
C THR A 133 11.83 0.30 0.16
N LEU A 134 12.22 -0.85 0.72
CA LEU A 134 11.57 -2.14 0.47
C LEU A 134 10.53 -2.51 1.54
N TRP A 135 10.58 -1.90 2.74
CA TRP A 135 9.67 -2.22 3.84
C TRP A 135 8.17 -2.12 3.46
N PHE A 136 7.83 -1.19 2.57
CA PHE A 136 6.45 -0.97 2.12
C PHE A 136 5.87 -2.19 1.39
N ILE A 137 6.71 -2.98 0.72
CA ILE A 137 6.26 -4.20 0.03
C ILE A 137 5.87 -5.27 1.06
N GLY A 138 6.63 -5.38 2.16
CA GLY A 138 6.26 -6.21 3.31
C GLY A 138 4.90 -5.82 3.89
N LEU A 139 4.63 -4.52 4.02
CA LEU A 139 3.32 -4.02 4.46
C LEU A 139 2.19 -4.45 3.49
N ILE A 140 2.41 -4.35 2.17
CA ILE A 140 1.40 -4.77 1.19
C ILE A 140 1.11 -6.27 1.31
N LEU A 141 2.14 -7.11 1.45
CA LEU A 141 1.98 -8.55 1.63
C LEU A 141 1.19 -8.87 2.90
N LEU A 142 1.50 -8.18 4.01
CA LEU A 142 0.74 -8.29 5.25
C LEU A 142 -0.74 -7.92 5.06
N CYS A 143 -1.02 -6.82 4.37
CA CYS A 143 -2.41 -6.43 4.05
C CYS A 143 -3.14 -7.50 3.21
N TYR A 144 -2.47 -8.20 2.30
CA TYR A 144 -3.07 -9.30 1.55
C TYR A 144 -3.34 -10.54 2.38
N VAL A 145 -2.46 -10.85 3.34
CA VAL A 145 -2.71 -11.90 4.33
C VAL A 145 -3.94 -11.55 5.17
N ILE A 146 -4.01 -10.33 5.69
CA ILE A 146 -5.16 -9.83 6.46
C ILE A 146 -6.44 -9.93 5.61
N LEU A 147 -6.43 -9.45 4.37
CA LEU A 147 -7.57 -9.52 3.46
C LEU A 147 -8.02 -10.96 3.20
N ALA A 148 -7.07 -11.88 3.00
CA ALA A 148 -7.37 -13.29 2.76
C ALA A 148 -8.03 -13.95 3.98
N ILE A 149 -7.55 -13.63 5.19
CA ILE A 149 -8.16 -14.08 6.44
C ILE A 149 -9.57 -13.50 6.56
N LEU A 150 -9.71 -12.18 6.42
CA LEU A 150 -10.99 -11.49 6.57
C LEU A 150 -12.05 -12.02 5.60
N THR A 151 -11.67 -12.26 4.35
CA THR A 151 -12.59 -12.79 3.32
C THR A 151 -13.04 -14.23 3.63
N ARG A 152 -12.21 -15.01 4.33
CA ARG A 152 -12.55 -16.39 4.72
C ARG A 152 -13.34 -16.46 6.02
N THR A 153 -13.11 -15.54 6.96
CA THR A 153 -13.75 -15.56 8.28
C THR A 153 -15.06 -14.79 8.31
N LEU A 154 -15.18 -13.69 7.57
CA LEU A 154 -16.43 -12.95 7.47
C LEU A 154 -17.43 -13.76 6.64
N LYS A 155 -18.42 -14.35 7.30
CA LYS A 155 -19.65 -14.77 6.63
C LYS A 155 -20.25 -13.52 5.99
N ARG A 156 -20.51 -13.58 4.68
CA ARG A 156 -21.26 -12.52 4.00
C ARG A 156 -22.55 -12.31 4.79
N PRO A 157 -22.84 -11.10 5.29
CA PRO A 157 -24.15 -10.83 5.86
C PRO A 157 -25.17 -11.07 4.74
N SER A 158 -25.90 -12.18 4.85
CA SER A 158 -27.11 -12.41 4.07
C SER A 158 -28.10 -11.34 4.48
N SER A 159 -28.56 -10.54 3.52
CA SER A 159 -29.52 -9.42 3.65
C SER A 159 -28.98 -8.12 4.26
N ILE A 160 -28.46 -7.24 3.39
CA ILE A 160 -28.94 -5.85 3.27
C ILE A 160 -28.84 -5.49 1.78
N LEU A 161 -29.81 -5.94 0.99
CA LEU A 161 -30.12 -5.40 -0.34
C LEU A 161 -31.59 -5.68 -0.62
#